data_AF-A0A804R6V9-F1
#
_entry.id   AF-A0A804R6V9-F1
#
_cell.length_a   1.000
_cell.length_b   1.000
_cell.length_c   1.000
_cell.angle_alpha   90.00
_cell.angle_beta   90.00
_cell.angle_gamma   90.00
#
_symmetry.space_group_name_H-M   'P 1'
#
loop_
_entity.id
_entity.type
_entity.pdbx_description
1 polymer ?
#
loop_
_entity_poly.entity_id
_entity_poly.type
_entity_poly.pdbx_seq_one_letter_code
_entity_poly.pdbx_strand_id
1 'polypeptide(L)'
;MAKNPCLHPGDVRILEAVDVPDLYHIVDCFVFPKKGERPHADKASGSDLDGDVYFVTWDESLVPPGRKSCTPMDYSSAKTKQLPRDVHQQDTIDFYLESMVYDNLGRICNAHAAHADRSDDGAMDPKCIELARLASIAVDSAKTGEIVRMPPALSPKEYPDFMGKEDTISYRSEKILGRLYRSVLGENDDDFLSRDACISDEIRYDADLEVLGASDFLQDAWRCRCLYEARLNALLDQYDVRSEAELVTGEIWSLAGCSKKYLHQLKERINYAYSKLHQEFRSIFESIDASTDNKNLAYI
;
A
#
# COMPACT_ATOMS: atom_id res chain seq x y z
N MET A 1 -6.06 -6.04 -12.80
CA MET A 1 -6.31 -4.65 -12.39
C MET A 1 -7.38 -4.63 -11.31
N ALA A 2 -7.19 -3.86 -10.25
CA ALA A 2 -8.13 -3.76 -9.12
C ALA A 2 -8.01 -2.39 -8.45
N LYS A 3 -9.03 -2.00 -7.67
CA LYS A 3 -9.05 -0.77 -6.89
C LYS A 3 -9.34 -1.10 -5.43
N ASN A 4 -8.66 -0.44 -4.49
CA ASN A 4 -8.92 -0.65 -3.07
C ASN A 4 -9.99 0.34 -2.55
N PRO A 5 -10.94 -0.10 -1.73
CA PRO A 5 -11.12 -1.45 -1.21
C PRO A 5 -11.61 -2.43 -2.29
N CYS A 6 -11.04 -3.64 -2.31
CA CYS A 6 -11.36 -4.72 -3.25
C CYS A 6 -11.96 -5.88 -2.46
N LEU A 7 -13.28 -5.93 -2.33
CA LEU A 7 -13.97 -6.92 -1.50
C LEU A 7 -14.68 -7.97 -2.35
N HIS A 8 -15.36 -7.54 -3.41
CA HIS A 8 -16.10 -8.45 -4.26
C HIS A 8 -15.15 -9.13 -5.26
N PRO A 9 -15.29 -10.44 -5.53
CA PRO A 9 -14.45 -11.15 -6.51
C PRO A 9 -14.45 -10.53 -7.91
N GLY A 10 -15.56 -9.86 -8.27
CA GLY A 10 -15.71 -9.12 -9.52
C GLY A 10 -14.96 -7.79 -9.58
N ASP A 11 -14.40 -7.29 -8.47
CA ASP A 11 -13.62 -6.03 -8.43
C ASP A 11 -12.25 -6.20 -9.10
N VAL A 12 -11.71 -7.43 -9.07
CA VAL A 12 -10.51 -7.77 -9.82
C VAL A 12 -10.89 -7.99 -11.29
N ARG A 13 -10.38 -7.10 -12.15
CA ARG A 13 -10.62 -7.10 -13.59
C ARG A 13 -9.38 -7.61 -14.33
N ILE A 14 -9.62 -8.59 -15.17
CA ILE A 14 -8.70 -9.05 -16.22
C ILE A 14 -9.09 -8.31 -17.49
N LEU A 15 -8.19 -7.46 -17.97
CA LEU A 15 -8.36 -6.58 -19.13
C LEU A 15 -7.17 -6.78 -20.07
N GLU A 16 -7.41 -6.58 -21.36
CA GLU A 16 -6.36 -6.54 -22.37
C GLU A 16 -5.81 -5.12 -22.45
N ALA A 17 -4.50 -4.97 -22.29
CA ALA A 17 -3.81 -3.70 -22.52
C ALA A 17 -3.65 -3.47 -24.02
N VAL A 18 -4.03 -2.29 -24.51
CA VAL A 18 -3.94 -1.92 -25.92
C VAL A 18 -2.95 -0.77 -26.06
N ASP A 19 -1.97 -0.94 -26.93
CA ASP A 19 -0.99 0.09 -27.26
C ASP A 19 -1.61 1.13 -28.22
N VAL A 20 -1.60 2.40 -27.81
CA VAL A 20 -2.21 3.51 -28.57
C VAL A 20 -1.22 4.68 -28.64
N PRO A 21 -0.53 4.88 -29.79
CA PRO A 21 0.48 5.94 -29.94
C PRO A 21 0.01 7.35 -29.58
N ASP A 22 -1.24 7.68 -29.88
CA ASP A 22 -1.82 8.99 -29.56
C ASP A 22 -1.88 9.29 -28.05
N LEU A 23 -1.78 8.25 -27.21
CA LEU A 23 -1.82 8.37 -25.74
C LEU A 23 -0.43 8.34 -25.09
N TYR A 24 0.67 8.30 -25.85
CA TYR A 24 2.04 8.22 -25.30
C TYR A 24 2.47 9.44 -24.47
N HIS A 25 1.77 10.56 -24.64
CA HIS A 25 1.98 11.75 -23.82
C HIS A 25 1.41 11.61 -22.40
N ILE A 26 0.60 10.58 -22.14
CA ILE A 26 0.00 10.29 -20.85
C ILE A 26 0.91 9.29 -20.13
N VAL A 27 1.50 9.72 -19.02
CA VAL A 27 2.37 8.91 -18.16
C VAL A 27 1.70 8.65 -16.81
N ASP A 28 2.07 7.55 -16.15
CA ASP A 28 1.59 7.16 -14.81
C ASP A 28 0.05 7.10 -14.66
N CYS A 29 -0.68 6.93 -15.76
CA CYS A 29 -2.14 6.84 -15.78
C CYS A 29 -2.60 5.59 -16.53
N PHE A 30 -3.73 5.04 -16.09
CA PHE A 30 -4.43 3.97 -16.82
C PHE A 30 -5.59 4.57 -17.62
N VAL A 31 -5.51 4.47 -18.95
CA VAL A 31 -6.55 5.04 -19.83
C VAL A 31 -7.60 3.99 -20.16
N PHE A 32 -8.82 4.21 -19.70
CA PHE A 32 -9.94 3.34 -20.02
C PHE A 32 -10.56 3.66 -21.38
N PRO A 33 -11.08 2.65 -22.10
CA PRO A 33 -11.87 2.90 -23.30
C PRO A 33 -13.16 3.65 -22.96
N LYS A 34 -13.48 4.68 -23.75
CA LYS A 34 -14.72 5.47 -23.61
C LYS A 34 -15.98 4.67 -24.00
N LYS A 35 -15.83 3.65 -24.85
CA LYS A 35 -16.94 2.83 -25.36
C LYS A 35 -16.96 1.48 -24.65
N GLY A 36 -18.15 1.00 -24.33
CA GLY A 36 -18.40 -0.29 -23.71
C GLY A 36 -19.79 -0.32 -23.07
N GLU A 37 -20.25 -1.50 -22.66
CA GLU A 37 -21.57 -1.65 -22.02
C GLU A 37 -21.62 -0.99 -20.63
N ARG A 38 -20.51 -1.07 -19.90
CA ARG A 38 -20.36 -0.51 -18.54
C ARG A 38 -18.89 -0.12 -18.33
N PRO A 39 -18.60 1.09 -17.80
CA PRO A 39 -17.23 1.56 -17.58
C PRO A 39 -16.40 0.57 -16.76
N HIS A 40 -15.11 0.41 -17.09
CA HIS A 40 -14.24 -0.52 -16.38
C HIS A 40 -13.90 -0.06 -14.95
N ALA A 41 -13.76 1.25 -14.73
CA ALA A 41 -13.60 1.84 -13.40
C ALA A 41 -14.77 1.44 -12.49
N ASP A 42 -16.00 1.67 -12.93
CA ASP A 42 -17.22 1.33 -12.18
C ASP A 42 -17.34 -0.19 -11.87
N LYS A 43 -16.82 -1.06 -12.76
CA LYS A 43 -16.75 -2.52 -12.50
C LYS A 43 -15.74 -2.89 -11.41
N ALA A 44 -14.78 -2.02 -11.11
CA ALA A 44 -13.75 -2.21 -10.08
C ALA A 44 -14.12 -1.36 -8.85
N SER A 45 -14.87 -1.96 -7.92
CA SER A 45 -15.24 -1.33 -6.65
C SER A 45 -16.08 -0.04 -6.77
N GLY A 46 -16.85 0.14 -7.85
CA GLY A 46 -17.67 1.34 -8.06
C GLY A 46 -16.85 2.62 -8.25
N SER A 47 -15.60 2.47 -8.71
CA SER A 47 -14.64 3.57 -8.89
C SER A 47 -15.08 4.55 -9.98
N ASP A 48 -14.77 5.83 -9.78
CA ASP A 48 -14.92 6.87 -10.79
C ASP A 48 -13.54 7.30 -11.33
N LEU A 49 -13.48 8.43 -12.04
CA LEU A 49 -12.27 8.93 -12.70
C LEU A 49 -11.82 10.26 -12.08
N ASP A 50 -11.81 10.36 -10.75
CA ASP A 50 -11.44 11.57 -10.01
C ASP A 50 -9.99 11.59 -9.46
N GLY A 51 -9.21 10.56 -9.75
CA GLY A 51 -7.85 10.37 -9.22
C GLY A 51 -7.64 9.06 -8.45
N ASP A 52 -8.60 8.13 -8.54
CA ASP A 52 -8.49 6.79 -7.95
C ASP A 52 -7.18 6.06 -8.33
N VAL A 53 -6.55 5.46 -7.31
CA VAL A 53 -5.31 4.67 -7.46
C VAL A 53 -5.67 3.22 -7.72
N TYR A 54 -5.15 2.68 -8.82
CA TYR A 54 -5.38 1.30 -9.23
C TYR A 54 -4.11 0.46 -9.06
N PHE A 55 -4.31 -0.77 -8.61
CA PHE A 55 -3.30 -1.81 -8.71
C PHE A 55 -3.39 -2.47 -10.09
N VAL A 56 -2.31 -2.40 -10.86
CA VAL A 56 -2.18 -3.03 -12.18
C VAL A 56 -0.95 -3.92 -12.16
N THR A 57 -1.08 -5.13 -12.71
CA THR A 57 0.03 -6.06 -12.87
C THR A 57 -0.17 -6.85 -14.16
N TRP A 58 0.93 -7.15 -14.82
CA TRP A 58 1.05 -8.08 -15.94
C TRP A 58 1.82 -9.36 -15.54
N ASP A 59 2.17 -9.50 -14.26
CA ASP A 59 2.81 -10.70 -13.75
C ASP A 59 1.85 -11.89 -13.83
N GLU A 60 2.17 -12.84 -14.70
CA GLU A 60 1.38 -14.04 -14.95
C GLU A 60 1.17 -14.90 -13.70
N SER A 61 2.03 -14.80 -12.68
CA SER A 61 1.85 -15.50 -11.40
C SER A 61 0.73 -14.91 -10.54
N LEU A 62 0.38 -13.63 -10.77
CA LEU A 62 -0.70 -12.92 -10.08
C LEU A 62 -2.01 -12.86 -10.89
N VAL A 63 -1.96 -13.23 -12.17
CA VAL A 63 -3.15 -13.34 -13.01
C VAL A 63 -3.86 -14.67 -12.70
N PRO A 64 -5.17 -14.65 -12.34
CA PRO A 64 -5.92 -15.87 -12.07
C PRO A 64 -5.83 -16.86 -13.26
N PRO A 65 -5.58 -18.17 -13.03
CA PRO A 65 -5.37 -19.15 -14.10
C PRO A 65 -6.48 -19.22 -15.14
N GLY A 66 -7.72 -18.94 -14.73
CA GLY A 66 -8.87 -18.91 -15.63
C GLY A 66 -8.89 -17.71 -16.59
N ARG A 67 -8.02 -16.70 -16.40
CA ARG A 67 -7.91 -15.44 -17.16
C ARG A 67 -9.25 -14.78 -17.46
N LYS A 68 -10.20 -14.91 -16.53
CA LYS A 68 -11.56 -14.41 -16.65
C LYS A 68 -11.89 -13.57 -15.45
N SER A 69 -12.50 -12.41 -15.72
CA SER A 69 -13.08 -11.60 -14.66
C SER A 69 -14.40 -12.22 -14.20
N CYS A 70 -14.66 -12.17 -12.90
CA CYS A 70 -15.98 -12.51 -12.37
C CYS A 70 -17.00 -11.44 -12.75
N THR A 71 -18.30 -11.74 -12.64
CA THR A 71 -19.34 -10.73 -12.81
C THR A 71 -19.15 -9.64 -11.76
N PRO A 72 -19.05 -8.34 -12.14
CA PRO A 72 -18.90 -7.25 -11.17
C PRO A 72 -20.18 -7.06 -10.35
N MET A 73 -20.04 -6.59 -9.11
CA MET A 73 -21.20 -6.19 -8.31
C MET A 73 -21.89 -4.96 -8.93
N ASP A 74 -23.18 -4.81 -8.66
CA ASP A 74 -23.88 -3.56 -8.95
C ASP A 74 -23.56 -2.54 -7.86
N TYR A 75 -22.88 -1.46 -8.26
CA TYR A 75 -22.44 -0.37 -7.39
C TYR A 75 -23.37 0.85 -7.51
N SER A 76 -24.56 0.69 -8.10
CA SER A 76 -25.52 1.78 -8.16
C SER A 76 -25.87 2.28 -6.75
N SER A 77 -25.65 3.57 -6.50
CA SER A 77 -25.96 4.17 -5.21
C SER A 77 -27.44 4.01 -4.89
N ALA A 78 -27.72 3.73 -3.62
CA ALA A 78 -29.09 3.75 -3.12
C ALA A 78 -29.74 5.12 -3.33
N LYS A 79 -31.08 5.14 -3.44
CA LYS A 79 -31.81 6.40 -3.54
C LYS A 79 -31.53 7.25 -2.31
N THR A 80 -31.02 8.46 -2.52
CA THR A 80 -30.81 9.44 -1.45
C THR A 80 -32.11 9.63 -0.65
N LYS A 81 -32.00 9.56 0.67
CA LYS A 81 -33.09 9.84 1.61
C LYS A 81 -33.57 11.28 1.42
N GLN A 82 -34.74 11.43 0.80
CA GLN A 82 -35.39 12.73 0.63
C GLN A 82 -36.29 13.02 1.83
N LEU A 83 -36.18 14.23 2.38
CA LEU A 83 -37.15 14.73 3.36
C LEU A 83 -38.30 15.41 2.62
N PRO A 84 -39.57 15.25 3.06
CA PRO A 84 -40.72 15.92 2.44
C PRO A 84 -40.76 17.42 2.73
N ARG A 85 -39.81 17.94 3.51
CA ARG A 85 -39.66 19.33 3.94
C ARG A 85 -38.23 19.77 3.71
N ASP A 86 -38.01 21.09 3.78
CA ASP A 86 -36.67 21.66 3.73
C ASP A 86 -35.77 21.11 4.84
N VAL A 87 -34.48 21.01 4.52
CA VAL A 87 -33.45 20.51 5.43
C VAL A 87 -33.16 21.59 6.47
N HIS A 88 -33.28 21.22 7.75
CA HIS A 88 -32.97 22.06 8.88
C HIS A 88 -31.64 21.62 9.50
N GLN A 89 -31.00 22.52 10.26
CA GLN A 89 -29.74 22.22 10.96
C GLN A 89 -29.85 20.98 11.87
N GLN A 90 -31.02 20.74 12.46
CA GLN A 90 -31.27 19.57 13.29
C GLN A 90 -31.13 18.25 12.51
N ASP A 91 -31.53 18.20 11.24
CA ASP A 91 -31.38 17.00 10.41
C ASP A 91 -29.91 16.65 10.20
N THR A 92 -29.07 17.67 10.02
CA THR A 92 -27.63 17.50 9.91
C THR A 92 -27.02 16.98 11.21
N ILE A 93 -27.44 17.54 12.35
CA ILE A 93 -26.98 17.08 13.68
C ILE A 93 -27.40 15.63 13.91
N ASP A 94 -28.67 15.30 13.67
CA ASP A 94 -29.21 13.96 13.84
C ASP A 94 -28.48 12.97 12.94
N PHE A 95 -28.22 13.33 11.67
CA PHE A 95 -27.43 12.52 10.75
C PHE A 95 -26.03 12.25 11.29
N TYR A 96 -25.30 13.27 11.76
CA TYR A 96 -23.97 13.08 12.34
C TYR A 96 -24.00 12.16 13.57
N LEU A 97 -24.97 12.35 14.47
CA LEU A 97 -25.11 11.50 15.66
C LEU A 97 -25.42 10.05 15.29
N GLU A 98 -26.34 9.83 14.35
CA GLU A 98 -26.66 8.49 13.85
C GLU A 98 -25.46 7.84 13.16
N SER A 99 -24.74 8.57 12.30
CA SER A 99 -23.52 8.08 11.64
C SER A 99 -22.42 7.72 12.65
N MET A 100 -22.23 8.50 13.71
CA MET A 100 -21.27 8.18 14.77
C MET A 100 -21.62 6.88 15.51
N VAL A 101 -22.91 6.63 15.74
CA VAL A 101 -23.38 5.41 16.43
C VAL A 101 -23.29 4.18 15.52
N TYR A 102 -23.52 4.36 14.22
CA TYR A 102 -23.65 3.27 13.25
C TYR A 102 -22.51 3.19 12.23
N ASP A 103 -21.33 3.76 12.51
CA ASP A 103 -20.13 3.56 11.70
C ASP A 103 -19.64 2.11 11.81
N ASN A 104 -20.19 1.27 10.94
CA ASN A 104 -19.89 -0.15 10.89
C ASN A 104 -18.95 -0.51 9.73
N LEU A 105 -18.47 0.45 8.93
CA LEU A 105 -17.67 0.17 7.73
C LEU A 105 -16.42 -0.65 8.08
N GLY A 106 -15.64 -0.21 9.07
CA GLY A 106 -14.45 -0.93 9.53
C GLY A 106 -14.78 -2.34 10.07
N ARG A 107 -15.93 -2.50 10.73
CA ARG A 107 -16.39 -3.80 11.25
C ARG A 107 -16.79 -4.75 10.12
N ILE A 108 -17.47 -4.24 9.10
CA ILE A 108 -17.89 -4.99 7.91
C ILE A 108 -16.65 -5.46 7.13
N CYS A 109 -15.67 -4.57 6.88
CA CYS A 109 -14.44 -4.93 6.18
C CYS A 109 -13.61 -5.97 6.96
N ASN A 110 -13.51 -5.83 8.28
CA ASN A 110 -12.85 -6.82 9.13
C ASN A 110 -13.56 -8.17 9.13
N ALA A 111 -14.89 -8.16 9.16
CA ALA A 111 -15.68 -9.38 9.05
C ALA A 111 -15.46 -10.06 7.69
N HIS A 112 -15.41 -9.28 6.61
CA HIS A 112 -15.13 -9.78 5.28
C HIS A 112 -13.76 -10.47 5.22
N ALA A 113 -12.71 -9.81 5.73
CA ALA A 113 -11.37 -10.39 5.77
C ALA A 113 -11.34 -11.72 6.54
N ALA A 114 -12.00 -11.81 7.70
CA ALA A 114 -12.06 -13.02 8.50
C ALA A 114 -12.84 -14.16 7.82
N HIS A 115 -14.02 -13.88 7.23
CA HIS A 115 -14.79 -14.91 6.51
C HIS A 115 -14.06 -15.37 5.23
N ALA A 116 -13.46 -14.44 4.49
CA ALA A 116 -12.69 -14.75 3.28
C ALA A 116 -11.43 -15.57 3.61
N ASP A 117 -10.81 -15.34 4.77
CA ASP A 117 -9.70 -16.16 5.21
C ASP A 117 -10.16 -17.56 5.65
N ARG A 118 -11.24 -17.65 6.43
CA ARG A 118 -11.75 -18.92 6.96
C ARG A 118 -12.36 -19.83 5.89
N SER A 119 -13.02 -19.28 4.88
CA SER A 119 -13.77 -20.03 3.87
C SER A 119 -12.87 -20.56 2.76
N ASP A 120 -13.04 -21.81 2.33
CA ASP A 120 -12.31 -22.38 1.19
C ASP A 120 -12.63 -21.64 -0.12
N ASP A 121 -13.85 -21.10 -0.25
CA ASP A 121 -14.29 -20.28 -1.39
C ASP A 121 -13.74 -18.84 -1.34
N GLY A 122 -13.09 -18.45 -0.24
CA GLY A 122 -12.48 -17.13 -0.09
C GLY A 122 -13.51 -15.99 -0.18
N ALA A 123 -13.22 -15.00 -1.02
CA ALA A 123 -14.12 -13.88 -1.27
C ALA A 123 -15.41 -14.28 -2.04
N MET A 124 -15.47 -15.49 -2.60
CA MET A 124 -16.67 -16.02 -3.26
C MET A 124 -17.71 -16.56 -2.28
N ASP A 125 -17.37 -16.70 -0.99
CA ASP A 125 -18.31 -17.15 0.04
C ASP A 125 -19.54 -16.21 0.06
N PRO A 126 -20.77 -16.74 0.12
CA PRO A 126 -21.99 -15.92 0.18
C PRO A 126 -21.99 -14.86 1.29
N LYS A 127 -21.32 -15.13 2.42
CA LYS A 127 -21.14 -14.14 3.50
C LYS A 127 -20.25 -12.98 3.06
N CYS A 128 -19.17 -13.26 2.33
CA CYS A 128 -18.26 -12.25 1.79
C CYS A 128 -18.97 -11.40 0.73
N ILE A 129 -19.74 -12.02 -0.16
CA ILE A 129 -20.55 -11.30 -1.16
C ILE A 129 -21.54 -10.33 -0.49
N GLU A 130 -22.25 -10.79 0.54
CA GLU A 130 -23.18 -9.93 1.28
C GLU A 130 -22.44 -8.83 2.06
N LEU A 131 -21.29 -9.12 2.66
CA LEU A 131 -20.45 -8.12 3.34
C LEU A 131 -19.90 -7.08 2.37
N ALA A 132 -19.51 -7.46 1.16
CA ALA A 132 -19.09 -6.52 0.12
C ALA A 132 -20.23 -5.57 -0.27
N ARG A 133 -21.46 -6.09 -0.42
CA ARG A 133 -22.67 -5.27 -0.66
C ARG A 133 -22.92 -4.29 0.49
N LEU A 134 -22.85 -4.75 1.73
CA LEU A 134 -23.03 -3.90 2.92
C LEU A 134 -21.93 -2.84 3.02
N ALA A 135 -20.69 -3.16 2.67
CA ALA A 135 -19.58 -2.21 2.66
C ALA A 135 -19.80 -1.10 1.62
N SER A 136 -20.27 -1.46 0.41
CA SER A 136 -20.59 -0.47 -0.62
C SER A 136 -21.66 0.53 -0.15
N ILE A 137 -22.73 0.06 0.48
CA ILE A 137 -23.76 0.95 1.04
C ILE A 137 -23.19 1.79 2.19
N ALA A 138 -22.34 1.21 3.04
CA ALA A 138 -21.74 1.92 4.17
C ALA A 138 -20.81 3.06 3.73
N VAL A 139 -20.01 2.85 2.68
CA VAL A 139 -19.16 3.90 2.08
C VAL A 139 -20.01 5.05 1.53
N ASP A 140 -21.12 4.72 0.85
CA ASP A 140 -22.03 5.71 0.27
C ASP A 140 -23.00 6.34 1.28
N SER A 141 -23.02 5.90 2.53
CA SER A 141 -23.97 6.37 3.57
C SER A 141 -23.97 7.88 3.76
N ALA A 142 -22.81 8.54 3.59
CA ALA A 142 -22.67 9.99 3.64
C ALA A 142 -23.43 10.72 2.50
N LYS A 143 -23.55 10.08 1.34
CA LYS A 143 -24.23 10.62 0.15
C LYS A 143 -25.71 10.23 0.11
N THR A 144 -26.04 9.02 0.57
CA THR A 144 -27.39 8.45 0.46
C THR A 144 -28.23 8.69 1.71
N GLY A 145 -27.61 8.87 2.87
CA GLY A 145 -28.28 8.90 4.17
C GLY A 145 -28.72 7.52 4.65
N GLU A 146 -28.30 6.44 3.98
CA GLU A 146 -28.64 5.06 4.36
C GLU A 146 -27.67 4.51 5.40
N ILE A 147 -28.20 4.05 6.54
CA ILE A 147 -27.39 3.54 7.64
C ILE A 147 -27.36 2.02 7.61
N VAL A 148 -26.15 1.47 7.54
CA VAL A 148 -25.93 0.02 7.52
C VAL A 148 -25.72 -0.52 8.93
N ARG A 149 -26.48 -1.56 9.28
CA ARG A 149 -26.32 -2.31 10.51
C ARG A 149 -25.59 -3.63 10.22
N MET A 150 -24.58 -3.93 11.03
CA MET A 150 -23.88 -5.21 10.94
C MET A 150 -24.80 -6.37 11.37
N PRO A 151 -25.11 -7.34 10.48
CA PRO A 151 -25.92 -8.50 10.86
C PRO A 151 -25.15 -9.42 11.83
N PRO A 152 -25.76 -9.87 12.95
CA PRO A 152 -25.09 -10.75 13.90
C PRO A 152 -24.58 -12.06 13.27
N ALA A 153 -25.30 -12.60 12.29
CA ALA A 153 -24.91 -13.83 11.59
C ALA A 153 -23.64 -13.68 10.74
N LEU A 154 -23.30 -12.46 10.34
CA LEU A 154 -22.09 -12.16 9.57
C LEU A 154 -20.92 -11.73 10.46
N SER A 155 -21.11 -11.64 11.78
CA SER A 155 -20.03 -11.30 12.71
C SER A 155 -19.15 -12.53 12.98
N PRO A 156 -17.84 -12.49 12.69
CA PRO A 156 -16.94 -13.58 13.02
C PRO A 156 -16.80 -13.76 14.54
N LYS A 157 -16.68 -15.02 14.97
CA LYS A 157 -16.38 -15.38 16.37
C LYS A 157 -14.89 -15.48 16.64
N GLU A 158 -14.14 -15.88 15.63
CA GLU A 158 -12.69 -16.00 15.62
C GLU A 158 -12.15 -15.20 14.43
N TYR A 159 -10.92 -14.72 14.55
CA TYR A 159 -10.23 -13.90 13.58
C TYR A 159 -8.89 -14.54 13.23
N PRO A 160 -8.39 -14.38 12.00
CA PRO A 160 -7.06 -14.82 11.67
C PRO A 160 -6.00 -14.00 12.42
N ASP A 161 -4.89 -14.65 12.77
CA ASP A 161 -3.74 -14.11 13.50
C ASP A 161 -3.18 -12.80 12.90
N PHE A 162 -3.15 -12.68 11.57
CA PHE A 162 -2.68 -11.47 10.90
C PHE A 162 -3.51 -10.21 11.20
N MET A 163 -4.69 -10.34 11.80
CA MET A 163 -5.52 -9.21 12.25
C MET A 163 -5.14 -8.70 13.64
N GLY A 164 -4.15 -9.30 14.32
CA GLY A 164 -3.61 -8.82 15.59
C GLY A 164 -4.64 -8.77 16.72
N LYS A 165 -5.61 -9.70 16.73
CA LYS A 165 -6.58 -9.86 17.81
C LYS A 165 -5.99 -10.68 18.95
N GLU A 166 -6.63 -10.60 20.12
CA GLU A 166 -6.25 -11.40 21.28
C GLU A 166 -6.20 -12.89 20.95
N ASP A 167 -5.21 -13.62 21.49
CA ASP A 167 -4.99 -15.04 21.22
C ASP A 167 -6.23 -15.92 21.48
N THR A 168 -7.11 -15.50 22.39
CA THR A 168 -8.34 -16.22 22.76
C THR A 168 -9.39 -16.25 21.64
N ILE A 169 -9.33 -15.31 20.71
CA ILE A 169 -10.24 -15.18 19.58
C ILE A 169 -9.49 -15.23 18.24
N SER A 170 -8.21 -15.59 18.26
CA SER A 170 -7.35 -15.67 17.09
C SER A 170 -7.11 -17.12 16.68
N TYR A 171 -7.02 -17.38 15.37
CA TYR A 171 -6.56 -18.66 14.82
C TYR A 171 -5.42 -18.41 13.83
N ARG A 172 -4.51 -19.38 13.69
CA ARG A 172 -3.41 -19.32 12.71
C ARG A 172 -3.98 -19.45 11.29
N SER A 173 -3.87 -18.41 10.46
CA SER A 173 -4.27 -18.51 9.04
C SER A 173 -3.24 -19.31 8.24
N GLU A 174 -3.69 -20.30 7.47
CA GLU A 174 -2.82 -21.10 6.59
C GLU A 174 -2.69 -20.50 5.17
N LYS A 175 -3.41 -19.41 4.90
CA LYS A 175 -3.43 -18.72 3.61
C LYS A 175 -2.28 -17.72 3.49
N ILE A 176 -2.13 -17.16 2.29
CA ILE A 176 -1.01 -16.27 1.94
C ILE A 176 -0.85 -15.09 2.90
N LEU A 177 -1.95 -14.45 3.34
CA LEU A 177 -1.89 -13.32 4.26
C LEU A 177 -1.32 -13.71 5.64
N GLY A 178 -1.73 -14.86 6.20
CA GLY A 178 -1.16 -15.38 7.44
C GLY A 178 0.32 -15.72 7.32
N ARG A 179 0.74 -16.31 6.19
CA ARG A 179 2.15 -16.64 5.91
C ARG A 179 3.02 -15.38 5.79
N LEU A 180 2.52 -14.35 5.08
CA LEU A 180 3.20 -13.06 4.93
C LEU A 180 3.29 -12.32 6.27
N TYR A 181 2.24 -12.37 7.08
CA TYR A 181 2.25 -11.75 8.40
C TYR A 181 3.34 -12.37 9.30
N ARG A 182 3.38 -13.70 9.40
CA ARG A 182 4.36 -14.41 10.22
C ARG A 182 5.78 -14.33 9.67
N SER A 183 5.95 -14.21 8.34
CA SER A 183 7.28 -14.00 7.74
C SER A 183 7.89 -12.67 8.17
N VAL A 184 7.07 -11.62 8.30
CA VAL A 184 7.51 -10.31 8.81
C VAL A 184 7.82 -10.36 10.30
N LEU A 185 7.10 -11.16 11.09
CA LEU A 185 7.39 -11.35 12.52
C LEU A 185 8.65 -12.19 12.78
N GLY A 186 9.18 -12.89 11.77
CA GLY A 186 10.28 -13.83 11.93
C GLY A 186 9.88 -15.12 12.65
N GLU A 187 8.59 -15.40 12.77
CA GLU A 187 8.03 -16.58 13.45
C GLU A 187 7.83 -17.78 12.52
N ASN A 188 8.20 -17.67 11.24
CA ASN A 188 8.07 -18.80 10.33
C ASN A 188 9.05 -19.92 10.70
N ASP A 189 8.50 -21.12 10.98
CA ASP A 189 9.25 -22.38 11.03
C ASP A 189 9.86 -22.73 9.65
N ASP A 190 9.19 -22.29 8.58
CA ASP A 190 9.65 -22.49 7.21
C ASP A 190 10.43 -21.26 6.73
N ASP A 191 11.65 -21.51 6.25
CA ASP A 191 12.62 -20.62 5.61
C ASP A 191 12.11 -19.99 4.29
N PHE A 192 10.85 -19.54 4.25
CA PHE A 192 10.17 -18.98 3.08
C PHE A 192 10.74 -17.63 2.66
N LEU A 193 11.34 -16.91 3.62
CA LEU A 193 12.24 -15.79 3.36
C LEU A 193 13.65 -16.21 3.75
N SER A 194 14.12 -17.29 3.13
CA SER A 194 15.55 -17.54 3.06
C SER A 194 16.22 -16.21 2.70
N ARG A 195 17.13 -15.79 3.58
CA ARG A 195 18.00 -14.60 3.45
C ARG A 195 18.69 -14.51 2.08
N ASP A 196 18.67 -15.58 1.31
CA ASP A 196 19.26 -15.74 -0.01
C ASP A 196 18.54 -14.97 -1.13
N ALA A 197 17.28 -14.56 -0.98
CA ALA A 197 16.59 -13.83 -2.06
C ALA A 197 17.11 -12.39 -2.26
N CYS A 198 17.59 -11.73 -1.20
CA CYS A 198 18.09 -10.35 -1.28
C CYS A 198 19.63 -10.27 -1.36
N ILE A 199 20.32 -11.36 -0.97
CA ILE A 199 21.78 -11.47 -1.06
C ILE A 199 22.13 -12.63 -2.00
N SER A 200 21.47 -12.70 -3.14
CA SER A 200 22.11 -13.38 -4.25
C SER A 200 23.34 -12.55 -4.59
N ASP A 201 24.53 -13.14 -4.53
CA ASP A 201 25.77 -12.55 -5.04
C ASP A 201 25.68 -12.17 -6.54
N GLU A 202 24.55 -12.46 -7.21
CA GLU A 202 24.22 -12.05 -8.57
C GLU A 202 23.29 -10.81 -8.64
N ILE A 203 23.51 -9.77 -7.83
CA ILE A 203 22.98 -8.45 -8.20
C ILE A 203 23.70 -8.02 -9.49
N ARG A 204 23.12 -8.35 -10.64
CA ARG A 204 23.63 -7.93 -11.94
C ARG A 204 23.48 -6.41 -12.03
N TYR A 205 24.57 -5.76 -12.41
CA TYR A 205 24.55 -4.35 -12.75
C TYR A 205 23.56 -4.12 -13.89
N ASP A 206 22.58 -3.25 -13.67
CA ASP A 206 21.56 -2.91 -14.67
C ASP A 206 22.17 -1.98 -15.73
N ALA A 207 22.47 -2.55 -16.89
CA ALA A 207 23.06 -1.82 -18.00
C ALA A 207 22.12 -0.74 -18.58
N ASP A 208 20.81 -0.84 -18.34
CA ASP A 208 19.85 0.18 -18.80
C ASP A 208 19.98 1.50 -18.01
N LEU A 209 20.69 1.48 -16.87
CA LEU A 209 21.04 2.68 -16.09
C LEU A 209 22.36 3.33 -16.54
N GLU A 210 23.07 2.75 -17.52
CA GLU A 210 24.29 3.36 -18.07
C GLU A 210 23.95 4.60 -18.91
N VAL A 211 24.49 5.74 -18.53
CA VAL A 211 24.39 6.99 -19.30
C VAL A 211 25.75 7.31 -19.91
N LEU A 212 25.75 7.68 -21.19
CA LEU A 212 26.98 8.06 -21.90
C LEU A 212 27.66 9.24 -21.19
N GLY A 213 28.94 9.08 -20.85
CA GLY A 213 29.71 10.07 -20.07
C GLY A 213 29.70 9.85 -18.55
N ALA A 214 28.94 8.88 -18.03
CA ALA A 214 28.90 8.58 -16.59
C ALA A 214 30.28 8.15 -16.02
N SER A 215 31.16 7.58 -16.86
CA SER A 215 32.50 7.14 -16.46
C SER A 215 33.35 8.27 -15.88
N ASP A 216 33.15 9.51 -16.33
CA ASP A 216 33.91 10.68 -15.86
C ASP A 216 33.61 11.02 -14.39
N PHE A 217 32.46 10.60 -13.88
CA PHE A 217 32.01 10.86 -12.51
C PHE A 217 32.35 9.74 -11.53
N LEU A 218 32.83 8.58 -12.00
CA LEU A 218 33.06 7.41 -11.15
C LEU A 218 34.06 7.67 -10.02
N GLN A 219 35.13 8.42 -10.30
CA GLN A 219 36.15 8.72 -9.29
C GLN A 219 35.61 9.64 -8.18
N ASP A 220 34.83 10.65 -8.54
CA ASP A 220 34.24 11.58 -7.57
C ASP A 220 33.08 10.94 -6.81
N ALA A 221 32.28 10.09 -7.47
CA ALA A 221 31.27 9.26 -6.84
C ALA A 221 31.90 8.32 -5.79
N TRP A 222 33.03 7.68 -6.11
CA TRP A 222 33.75 6.83 -5.18
C TRP A 222 34.25 7.61 -3.95
N ARG A 223 34.81 8.81 -4.15
CA ARG A 223 35.23 9.69 -3.04
C ARG A 223 34.05 10.09 -2.16
N CYS A 224 32.93 10.49 -2.76
CA CYS A 224 31.71 10.84 -2.03
C CYS A 224 31.19 9.65 -1.22
N ARG A 225 31.18 8.45 -1.80
CA ARG A 225 30.82 7.22 -1.10
C ARG A 225 31.72 6.96 0.11
N CYS A 226 33.05 7.02 -0.04
CA CYS A 226 33.96 6.81 1.09
C CYS A 226 33.75 7.84 2.21
N LEU A 227 33.49 9.11 1.86
CA LEU A 227 33.16 10.15 2.83
C LEU A 227 31.83 9.87 3.53
N TYR A 228 30.81 9.43 2.79
CA TYR A 228 29.50 9.06 3.33
C TYR A 228 29.64 7.88 4.30
N GLU A 229 30.28 6.80 3.88
CA GLU A 229 30.52 5.62 4.71
C GLU A 229 31.28 5.97 6.00
N ALA A 230 32.30 6.83 5.93
CA ALA A 230 33.03 7.26 7.13
C ALA A 230 32.13 8.04 8.12
N ARG A 231 31.26 8.91 7.61
CA ARG A 231 30.31 9.68 8.44
C ARG A 231 29.19 8.80 8.99
N LEU A 232 28.67 7.90 8.16
CA LEU A 232 27.66 6.93 8.53
C LEU A 232 28.17 6.04 9.65
N ASN A 233 29.35 5.44 9.49
CA ASN A 233 29.98 4.60 10.52
C ASN A 233 30.21 5.36 11.83
N ALA A 234 30.61 6.63 11.77
CA ALA A 234 30.71 7.46 12.98
C ALA A 234 29.37 7.66 13.70
N LEU A 235 28.25 7.78 12.97
CA LEU A 235 26.91 7.84 13.56
C LEU A 235 26.47 6.49 14.14
N LEU A 236 26.76 5.40 13.44
CA LEU A 236 26.47 4.05 13.91
C LEU A 236 27.19 3.77 15.24
N ASP A 237 28.49 4.07 15.32
CA ASP A 237 29.29 3.94 16.53
C ASP A 237 28.80 4.87 17.66
N GLN A 238 28.42 6.11 17.32
CA GLN A 238 27.94 7.09 18.31
C GLN A 238 26.64 6.65 18.99
N TYR A 239 25.73 6.03 18.24
CA TYR A 239 24.40 5.64 18.73
C TYR A 239 24.28 4.15 19.08
N ASP A 240 25.36 3.37 18.93
CA ASP A 240 25.39 1.91 19.13
C ASP A 240 24.37 1.16 18.23
N VAL A 241 24.23 1.67 17.00
CA VAL A 241 23.31 1.13 15.97
C VAL A 241 24.10 0.26 15.01
N ARG A 242 23.51 -0.84 14.51
CA ARG A 242 24.27 -1.86 13.76
C ARG A 242 24.16 -1.73 12.26
N SER A 243 23.13 -1.05 11.75
CA SER A 243 22.91 -0.95 10.31
C SER A 243 22.46 0.44 9.89
N GLU A 244 22.79 0.79 8.64
CA GLU A 244 22.29 2.01 8.00
C GLU A 244 20.75 2.07 8.01
N ALA A 245 20.09 0.93 7.78
CA ALA A 245 18.64 0.83 7.76
C ALA A 245 17.99 1.28 9.09
N GLU A 246 18.57 0.91 10.23
CA GLU A 246 18.12 1.38 11.56
C GLU A 246 18.28 2.90 11.69
N LEU A 247 19.36 3.45 11.14
CA LEU A 247 19.62 4.89 11.18
C LEU A 247 18.66 5.69 10.27
N VAL A 248 18.35 5.16 9.08
CA VAL A 248 17.44 5.80 8.09
C VAL A 248 15.99 5.74 8.56
N THR A 249 15.55 4.57 9.04
CA THR A 249 14.15 4.35 9.45
C THR A 249 13.87 4.86 10.87
N GLY A 250 14.92 5.02 11.67
CA GLY A 250 14.82 5.30 13.10
C GLY A 250 14.21 4.15 13.91
N GLU A 251 14.03 2.97 13.31
CA GLU A 251 13.56 1.77 14.00
C GLU A 251 14.77 0.93 14.42
N ILE A 252 14.99 0.83 15.74
CA ILE A 252 16.25 0.32 16.30
C ILE A 252 15.99 -1.07 16.88
N TRP A 253 16.38 -2.12 16.14
CA TRP A 253 16.26 -3.50 16.60
C TRP A 253 17.43 -3.90 17.50
N SER A 254 18.61 -3.31 17.27
CA SER A 254 19.83 -3.60 18.04
C SER A 254 19.71 -3.29 19.55
N LEU A 255 18.80 -2.39 19.96
CA LEU A 255 18.61 -1.95 21.36
C LEU A 255 17.26 -2.39 21.99
N ALA A 256 16.71 -3.54 21.59
CA ALA A 256 15.40 -4.03 22.06
C ALA A 256 15.26 -4.13 23.61
N GLY A 257 16.35 -4.19 24.37
CA GLY A 257 16.34 -4.23 25.84
C GLY A 257 16.21 -2.88 26.55
N CYS A 258 16.21 -1.75 25.84
CA CYS A 258 16.20 -0.42 26.45
C CYS A 258 14.78 0.09 26.79
N SER A 259 14.70 1.05 27.71
CA SER A 259 13.43 1.71 28.06
C SER A 259 12.79 2.38 26.84
N LYS A 260 11.47 2.22 26.64
CA LYS A 260 10.70 2.89 25.56
C LYS A 260 10.96 4.40 25.50
N LYS A 261 11.13 5.07 26.65
CA LYS A 261 11.43 6.51 26.71
C LYS A 261 12.81 6.83 26.14
N TYR A 262 13.81 5.99 26.45
CA TYR A 262 15.16 6.13 25.90
C TYR A 262 15.16 5.88 24.39
N LEU A 263 14.50 4.82 23.92
CA LEU A 263 14.35 4.51 22.50
C LEU A 263 13.68 5.66 21.72
N HIS A 264 12.65 6.29 22.30
CA HIS A 264 12.00 7.45 21.67
C HIS A 264 12.95 8.65 21.55
N GLN A 265 13.67 9.00 22.62
CA GLN A 265 14.66 10.10 22.58
C GLN A 265 15.82 9.80 21.64
N LEU A 266 16.25 8.55 21.58
CA LEU A 266 17.30 8.08 20.68
C LEU A 266 16.83 8.19 19.21
N LYS A 267 15.60 7.77 18.92
CA LYS A 267 14.97 7.90 17.59
C LYS A 267 14.94 9.34 17.10
N GLU A 268 14.56 10.31 17.96
CA GLU A 268 14.58 11.73 17.59
C GLU A 268 16.00 12.22 17.24
N ARG A 269 17.00 11.80 18.03
CA ARG A 269 18.41 12.17 17.80
C ARG A 269 18.97 11.55 16.52
N ILE A 270 18.69 10.27 16.29
CA ILE A 270 19.10 9.56 15.08
C ILE A 270 18.47 10.20 13.85
N ASN A 271 17.15 10.43 13.86
CA ASN A 271 16.45 11.06 12.75
C ASN A 271 17.03 12.43 12.42
N TYR A 272 17.33 13.25 13.43
CA TYR A 272 17.97 14.54 13.23
C TYR A 272 19.39 14.39 12.64
N ALA A 273 20.23 13.52 13.21
CA ALA A 273 21.60 13.32 12.77
C ALA A 273 21.68 12.77 11.34
N TYR A 274 20.85 11.77 11.01
CA TYR A 274 20.74 11.22 9.66
C TYR A 274 20.19 12.25 8.67
N SER A 275 19.17 13.02 9.05
CA SER A 275 18.65 14.10 8.21
C SER A 275 19.73 15.14 7.88
N LYS A 276 20.60 15.47 8.84
CA LYS A 276 21.75 16.36 8.61
C LYS A 276 22.79 15.76 7.68
N LEU A 277 23.13 14.48 7.88
CA LEU A 277 24.01 13.75 6.97
C LEU A 277 23.45 13.74 5.54
N HIS A 278 22.19 13.37 5.39
CA HIS A 278 21.51 13.33 4.10
C HIS A 278 21.47 14.72 3.44
N GLN A 279 21.20 15.80 4.19
CA GLN A 279 21.25 17.18 3.67
C GLN A 279 22.65 17.58 3.19
N GLU A 280 23.70 17.24 3.95
CA GLU A 280 25.09 17.51 3.56
C GLU A 280 25.43 16.81 2.24
N PHE A 281 25.17 15.52 2.12
CA PHE A 281 25.49 14.75 0.92
C PHE A 281 24.60 15.11 -0.27
N ARG A 282 23.34 15.49 -0.03
CA ARG A 282 22.49 16.08 -1.06
C ARG A 282 23.07 17.38 -1.59
N SER A 283 23.57 18.26 -0.72
CA SER A 283 24.24 19.50 -1.14
C SER A 283 25.53 19.24 -1.90
N ILE A 284 26.31 18.22 -1.51
CA ILE A 284 27.51 17.81 -2.26
C ILE A 284 27.10 17.35 -3.66
N PHE A 285 26.10 16.48 -3.77
CA PHE A 285 25.58 15.99 -5.05
C PHE A 285 25.11 17.14 -5.95
N GLU A 286 24.29 18.07 -5.43
CA GLU A 286 23.79 19.23 -6.18
C GLU A 286 24.92 20.20 -6.58
N SER A 287 26.03 20.26 -5.85
CA SER A 287 27.18 21.11 -6.18
C SER A 287 28.05 20.57 -7.33
N ILE A 288 27.98 19.27 -7.62
CA ILE A 288 28.75 18.65 -8.72
C ILE A 288 28.27 19.24 -10.06
N ASP A 289 26.96 19.39 -10.24
CA ASP A 289 26.35 19.93 -11.48
C ASP A 289 26.80 21.37 -11.78
N ALA A 290 26.86 22.23 -10.74
CA ALA A 290 27.29 23.61 -10.87
C ALA A 290 28.75 23.76 -11.36
N SER A 291 29.58 22.74 -11.17
CA SER A 291 30.96 22.72 -11.66
C SER A 291 31.07 22.30 -13.13
N THR A 292 30.08 21.55 -13.63
CA THR A 292 30.08 20.95 -14.97
C THR A 292 29.42 21.84 -16.03
N ASP A 293 28.49 22.72 -15.64
CA ASP A 293 27.96 23.76 -16.54
C ASP A 293 29.08 24.68 -17.08
N ASN A 294 30.17 24.82 -16.34
CA ASN A 294 31.36 25.53 -16.82
C ASN A 294 32.27 24.74 -17.77
N LYS A 295 32.06 23.42 -17.93
CA LYS A 295 32.85 22.58 -18.84
C LYS A 295 32.14 22.28 -20.17
N ASN A 296 30.80 22.30 -20.20
CA ASN A 296 30.06 21.92 -21.41
C ASN A 296 29.60 23.10 -22.29
N LEU A 297 29.89 24.35 -21.92
CA LEU A 297 29.67 25.51 -22.81
C LEU A 297 30.84 25.80 -23.76
N ALA A 298 31.81 24.89 -23.89
CA ALA A 298 32.93 25.07 -24.78
C ALA A 298 33.28 23.81 -25.55
N TYR A 299 32.39 23.29 -26.39
CA TYR A 299 32.79 22.70 -27.68
C TYR A 299 31.67 22.84 -28.71
N ILE A 300 32.08 23.31 -29.89
CA ILE A 300 31.36 23.63 -31.12
C ILE A 300 30.76 22.37 -31.75
#